data_AF-A0A259PCR1-F1
#
_entry.id   AF-A0A259PCR1-F1
#
_cell.length_a   1.000
_cell.length_b   1.000
_cell.length_c   1.000
_cell.angle_alpha   90.00
_cell.angle_beta   90.00
_cell.angle_gamma   90.00
#
_symmetry.space_group_name_H-M   'P 1'
#
loop_
_entity.id
_entity.type
_entity.pdbx_description
1 polymer ?
#
loop_
_entity_poly.entity_id
_entity_poly.type
_entity_poly.pdbx_seq_one_letter_code
_entity_poly.pdbx_strand_id
1 'polypeptide(L)'
;MLKKLVGVIISLFSLSVLANSPVPLEINGQKALVFINQDPPGTRCNTNVQIAAEIANAYRLPILILPQTAVPPMTPAPSVWYNGQNIAASGGAHKVWYNGQNIAASGGAHNGMVSYQIIADILELEGTTKQKKQGKLFNDSVRPEFDKFKSAIKTGK
;
A
#
# COMPACT_ATOMS: atom_id res chain seq x y z
N MET A 1 -41.62 -33.68 -40.57
CA MET A 1 -41.24 -32.31 -40.97
C MET A 1 -40.34 -31.74 -39.89
N LEU A 2 -39.07 -31.55 -40.24
CA LEU A 2 -37.95 -31.21 -39.39
C LEU A 2 -37.96 -29.70 -39.07
N LYS A 3 -38.25 -29.29 -37.83
CA LYS A 3 -37.99 -27.92 -37.36
C LYS A 3 -36.72 -27.92 -36.52
N LYS A 4 -35.63 -27.52 -37.17
CA LYS A 4 -34.33 -27.23 -36.55
C LYS A 4 -34.49 -26.09 -35.55
N LEU A 5 -34.35 -26.36 -34.26
CA LEU A 5 -34.10 -25.31 -33.26
C LEU A 5 -32.59 -25.32 -33.01
N VAL A 6 -31.88 -24.42 -33.70
CA VAL A 6 -30.47 -24.14 -33.41
C VAL A 6 -30.45 -23.38 -32.09
N GLY A 7 -30.17 -24.11 -31.00
CA GLY A 7 -29.88 -23.50 -29.70
C GLY A 7 -28.55 -22.78 -29.78
N VAL A 8 -28.58 -21.45 -29.89
CA VAL A 8 -27.38 -20.62 -29.76
C VAL A 8 -26.97 -20.66 -28.29
N ILE A 9 -25.92 -21.43 -27.99
CA ILE A 9 -25.22 -21.39 -26.71
C ILE A 9 -24.46 -20.06 -26.69
N ILE A 10 -25.05 -19.05 -26.08
CA ILE A 10 -24.32 -17.83 -25.70
C ILE A 10 -23.46 -18.20 -24.51
N SER A 11 -22.24 -18.68 -24.79
CA SER A 11 -21.20 -18.79 -23.77
C SER A 11 -20.84 -17.37 -23.34
N LEU A 12 -21.38 -16.95 -22.19
CA LEU A 12 -20.89 -15.80 -21.43
C LEU A 12 -19.44 -16.12 -21.04
N PHE A 13 -18.49 -15.81 -21.91
CA PHE A 13 -17.13 -15.58 -21.49
C PHE A 13 -17.19 -14.36 -20.58
N SER A 14 -17.18 -14.60 -19.27
CA SER A 14 -16.79 -13.61 -18.29
C SER A 14 -15.39 -13.14 -18.70
N LEU A 15 -15.33 -12.04 -19.44
CA LEU A 15 -14.14 -11.23 -19.54
C LEU A 15 -13.89 -10.74 -18.12
N SER A 16 -13.12 -11.51 -17.35
CA SER A 16 -12.41 -10.99 -16.21
C SER A 16 -11.50 -9.91 -16.76
N VAL A 17 -11.99 -8.67 -16.77
CA VAL A 17 -11.16 -7.47 -16.82
C VAL A 17 -10.15 -7.69 -15.70
N LEU A 18 -8.93 -8.09 -16.06
CA LEU A 18 -7.79 -8.01 -15.16
C LEU A 18 -7.71 -6.53 -14.82
N ALA A 19 -8.23 -6.17 -13.65
CA ALA A 19 -8.07 -4.84 -13.12
C ALA A 19 -6.56 -4.64 -12.97
N ASN A 20 -5.96 -3.95 -13.94
CA ASN A 20 -4.57 -3.56 -13.85
C ASN A 20 -4.46 -2.68 -12.60
N SER A 21 -3.78 -3.19 -11.58
CA SER A 21 -3.43 -2.40 -10.40
C SER A 21 -2.74 -1.10 -10.85
N PRO A 22 -3.04 0.06 -10.23
CA PRO A 22 -2.39 1.32 -10.56
C PRO A 22 -0.90 1.33 -10.21
N VAL A 23 -0.42 0.31 -9.50
CA VAL A 23 0.96 0.11 -9.09
C VAL A 23 1.44 -1.32 -9.38
N PRO A 24 2.75 -1.57 -9.50
CA PRO A 24 3.28 -2.92 -9.67
C PRO A 24 2.84 -3.85 -8.53
N LEU A 25 2.40 -5.07 -8.88
CA LEU A 25 2.11 -6.13 -7.90
C LEU A 25 3.41 -6.69 -7.32
N GLU A 26 4.39 -6.91 -8.19
CA GLU A 26 5.68 -7.50 -7.86
C GLU A 26 6.83 -6.75 -8.55
N ILE A 27 8.01 -6.83 -7.94
CA ILE A 27 9.27 -6.38 -8.51
C ILE A 27 10.28 -7.50 -8.29
N ASN A 28 10.93 -7.97 -9.36
CA ASN A 28 11.88 -9.09 -9.32
C ASN A 28 11.30 -10.37 -8.68
N GLY A 29 10.03 -10.68 -8.95
CA GLY A 29 9.33 -11.86 -8.43
C GLY A 29 8.99 -11.79 -6.93
N GLN A 30 9.02 -10.59 -6.34
CA GLN A 30 8.65 -10.37 -4.94
C GLN A 30 7.53 -9.33 -4.84
N LYS A 31 6.49 -9.61 -4.03
CA LYS A 31 5.38 -8.69 -3.72
C LYS A 31 5.91 -7.31 -3.33
N ALA A 32 5.44 -6.29 -4.03
CA ALA A 32 5.88 -4.91 -3.84
C ALA A 32 5.00 -4.20 -2.80
N LEU A 33 5.64 -3.37 -1.97
CA LEU A 33 4.98 -2.40 -1.11
C LEU A 33 5.15 -1.01 -1.72
N VAL A 34 4.05 -0.35 -2.06
CA VAL A 34 4.07 0.92 -2.79
C VAL A 34 3.35 2.01 -1.99
N PHE A 35 4.05 3.12 -1.77
CA PHE A 35 3.52 4.32 -1.13
C PHE A 35 3.32 5.39 -2.20
N ILE A 36 2.12 5.96 -2.27
CA ILE A 36 1.78 7.07 -3.16
C ILE A 36 1.63 8.32 -2.29
N ASN A 37 2.40 9.36 -2.59
CA ASN A 37 2.37 10.64 -1.89
C ASN A 37 1.51 11.66 -2.65
N GLN A 38 0.90 12.60 -1.93
CA GLN A 38 0.19 13.72 -2.53
C GLN A 38 1.18 14.77 -3.08
N ASP A 39 0.86 15.32 -4.25
CA ASP A 39 1.63 16.42 -4.86
C ASP A 39 0.96 17.79 -4.57
N PRO A 40 1.73 18.85 -4.26
CA PRO A 40 3.16 18.82 -3.99
C PRO A 40 3.49 18.15 -2.63
N PRO A 41 4.68 17.53 -2.52
CA PRO A 41 5.15 16.97 -1.26
C PRO A 41 5.24 18.07 -0.21
N GLY A 42 4.46 17.95 0.88
CA GLY A 42 4.42 18.94 1.97
C GLY A 42 3.04 19.52 2.28
N THR A 43 2.03 19.28 1.45
CA THR A 43 0.62 19.62 1.78
C THR A 43 0.08 18.81 2.96
N ARG A 44 0.65 17.63 3.21
CA ARG A 44 0.42 16.78 4.40
C ARG A 44 1.75 16.19 4.88
N CYS A 45 1.84 15.92 6.18
CA CYS A 45 3.02 15.30 6.78
C CYS A 45 3.32 13.92 6.15
N ASN A 46 4.59 13.71 5.80
CA ASN A 46 5.03 12.55 5.03
C ASN A 46 5.28 11.32 5.93
N THR A 47 4.27 10.91 6.70
CA THR A 47 4.37 9.75 7.59
C THR A 47 4.66 8.47 6.81
N ASN A 48 4.08 8.31 5.61
CA ASN A 48 4.27 7.14 4.77
C ASN A 48 5.75 6.92 4.37
N VAL A 49 6.50 7.97 4.06
CA VAL A 49 7.95 7.82 3.77
C VAL A 49 8.75 7.46 5.03
N GLN A 50 8.38 7.98 6.20
CA GLN A 50 9.01 7.56 7.46
C GLN A 50 8.75 6.08 7.74
N ILE A 51 7.51 5.62 7.54
CA ILE A 51 7.16 4.20 7.68
C ILE A 51 7.88 3.35 6.65
N ALA A 52 7.96 3.78 5.39
CA ALA A 52 8.71 3.08 4.35
C ALA A 52 10.17 2.86 4.77
N ALA A 53 10.82 3.89 5.34
CA ALA A 53 12.18 3.78 5.85
C ALA A 53 12.27 2.78 7.03
N GLU A 54 11.34 2.82 7.98
CA GLU A 54 11.28 1.84 9.07
C GLU A 54 11.11 0.41 8.54
N ILE A 55 10.17 0.19 7.61
CA ILE A 55 9.94 -1.12 7.01
C ILE A 55 11.17 -1.62 6.27
N ALA A 56 11.87 -0.77 5.51
CA ALA A 56 13.12 -1.13 4.84
C ALA A 56 14.22 -1.60 5.80
N ASN A 57 14.25 -1.07 7.03
CA ASN A 57 15.20 -1.46 8.07
C ASN A 57 14.82 -2.77 8.78
N ALA A 58 13.58 -3.24 8.66
CA ALA A 58 13.07 -4.43 9.36
C ALA A 58 12.80 -5.62 8.41
N TYR A 59 12.36 -5.35 7.17
CA TYR A 59 11.90 -6.36 6.22
C TYR A 59 12.68 -6.32 4.91
N ARG A 60 12.71 -7.46 4.23
CA ARG A 60 13.32 -7.63 2.90
C ARG A 60 12.20 -7.74 1.88
N LEU A 61 11.87 -6.62 1.22
CA LEU A 61 10.90 -6.55 0.13
C LEU A 61 11.16 -5.32 -0.75
N PRO A 62 10.70 -5.31 -2.01
CA PRO A 62 10.71 -4.12 -2.85
C PRO A 62 9.77 -3.06 -2.28
N ILE A 63 10.29 -1.85 -2.08
CA ILE A 63 9.51 -0.70 -1.62
C ILE A 63 9.61 0.40 -2.67
N LEU A 64 8.47 0.90 -3.14
CA LEU A 64 8.39 2.07 -4.02
C LEU A 64 7.72 3.24 -3.30
N ILE A 65 8.25 4.43 -3.50
CA ILE A 65 7.65 5.69 -3.07
C ILE A 65 7.45 6.52 -4.34
N LEU A 66 6.20 6.80 -4.68
CA LEU A 66 5.82 7.46 -5.93
C LEU A 66 5.07 8.78 -5.64
N PRO A 67 5.30 9.85 -6.43
CA PRO A 67 4.40 11.00 -6.44
C PRO A 67 3.07 10.65 -7.11
N GLN A 68 2.00 11.37 -6.80
CA GLN A 68 0.68 11.17 -7.40
C GLN A 68 0.73 11.31 -8.93
N THR A 69 1.59 12.20 -9.43
CA THR A 69 1.82 12.41 -10.87
C THR A 69 2.48 11.23 -11.59
N ALA A 70 3.03 10.23 -10.88
CA ALA A 70 3.66 9.05 -11.47
C ALA A 70 2.72 7.83 -11.58
N VAL A 71 1.45 7.96 -11.19
CA VAL A 71 0.43 6.89 -11.24
C VAL A 71 -0.78 7.34 -12.07
N PRO A 72 -1.65 6.42 -12.54
CA PRO A 72 -2.81 6.79 -13.33
C PRO A 72 -3.67 7.87 -12.65
N PRO A 73 -4.31 8.77 -13.43
CA PRO A 73 -5.22 9.77 -12.90
C PRO A 73 -6.28 9.16 -11.99
N MET A 74 -6.72 9.92 -10.98
CA MET A 74 -7.69 9.49 -9.96
C MET A 74 -7.21 8.40 -8.99
N THR A 75 -5.96 7.93 -9.10
CA THR A 75 -5.37 7.09 -8.04
C THR A 75 -5.34 7.85 -6.72
N PRO A 76 -5.87 7.29 -5.61
CA PRO A 76 -5.89 7.97 -4.33
C PRO A 76 -4.48 8.35 -3.83
N ALA A 77 -4.34 9.56 -3.30
CA ALA A 77 -3.08 10.05 -2.73
C ALA A 77 -3.34 10.97 -1.51
N PRO A 78 -2.72 10.74 -0.35
CA PRO A 78 -1.80 9.64 -0.07
C PRO A 78 -2.49 8.27 -0.06
N SER A 79 -1.77 7.23 -0.47
CA SER A 79 -2.19 5.84 -0.33
C SER A 79 -1.02 4.87 -0.18
N VAL A 80 -1.32 3.67 0.30
CA VAL A 80 -0.36 2.57 0.47
C VAL A 80 -0.97 1.33 -0.18
N TRP A 81 -0.14 0.56 -0.88
CA TRP A 81 -0.53 -0.61 -1.64
C TRP A 81 0.45 -1.75 -1.36
N TYR A 82 -0.05 -2.99 -1.31
CA TYR A 82 0.78 -4.18 -1.25
C TYR A 82 0.23 -5.24 -2.21
N ASN A 83 1.11 -5.81 -3.03
CA ASN A 83 0.72 -6.78 -4.05
C ASN A 83 -0.43 -6.27 -4.94
N GLY A 84 -0.38 -4.98 -5.31
CA GLY A 84 -1.42 -4.30 -6.09
C GLY A 84 -2.78 -4.12 -5.40
N GLN A 85 -2.92 -4.52 -4.13
CA GLN A 85 -4.09 -4.24 -3.32
C GLN A 85 -3.88 -2.95 -2.54
N ASN A 86 -4.85 -2.05 -2.55
CA ASN A 86 -4.82 -0.89 -1.68
C ASN A 86 -4.84 -1.38 -0.22
N ILE A 87 -4.05 -0.75 0.65
CA ILE A 87 -3.99 -0.99 2.10
C ILE A 87 -4.55 0.22 2.85
N ALA A 88 -4.29 1.42 2.36
CA ALA A 88 -4.82 2.66 2.91
C ALA A 88 -4.94 3.69 1.79
N ALA A 89 -6.00 4.49 1.79
CA ALA A 89 -6.22 5.58 0.84
C ALA A 89 -6.90 6.78 1.50
N SER A 90 -6.52 8.00 1.09
CA SER A 90 -7.26 9.21 1.36
C SER A 90 -8.43 9.39 0.35
N GLY A 91 -9.54 10.00 0.78
CA GLY A 91 -10.45 10.68 -0.17
C GLY A 91 -11.57 9.91 -0.89
N GLY A 92 -12.25 8.93 -0.29
CA GLY A 92 -13.58 8.51 -0.79
C GLY A 92 -13.97 7.07 -0.48
N ALA A 93 -15.28 6.81 -0.24
CA ALA A 93 -16.08 5.63 0.21
C ALA A 93 -15.55 4.16 0.03
N HIS A 94 -14.25 3.92 -0.07
CA HIS A 94 -13.58 2.66 -0.27
C HIS A 94 -13.25 1.96 1.07
N LYS A 95 -13.96 0.88 1.39
CA LYS A 95 -13.50 -0.07 2.43
C LYS A 95 -12.31 -0.83 1.86
N VAL A 96 -11.14 -0.64 2.43
CA VAL A 96 -9.95 -1.38 2.07
C VAL A 96 -9.96 -2.71 2.80
N TRP A 97 -10.03 -3.79 2.05
CA TRP A 97 -9.99 -5.15 2.57
C TRP A 97 -8.67 -5.82 2.19
N TYR A 98 -7.92 -6.31 3.17
CA TYR A 98 -6.77 -7.18 2.96
C TYR A 98 -7.09 -8.56 3.51
N ASN A 99 -7.02 -9.58 2.65
CA ASN A 99 -7.35 -10.96 3.01
C ASN A 99 -8.69 -11.12 3.76
N GLY A 100 -9.73 -10.36 3.36
CA GLY A 100 -11.05 -10.38 4.01
C GLY A 100 -11.15 -9.58 5.31
N GLN A 101 -10.12 -8.85 5.73
CA GLN A 101 -10.14 -7.94 6.88
C GLN A 101 -10.15 -6.48 6.43
N ASN A 102 -11.06 -5.67 6.98
CA ASN A 102 -11.09 -4.23 6.71
C ASN A 102 -9.91 -3.56 7.43
N ILE A 103 -8.92 -3.10 6.66
CA ILE A 103 -7.69 -2.49 7.17
C ILE A 103 -7.69 -0.96 7.04
N ALA A 104 -8.61 -0.39 6.26
CA ALA A 104 -8.90 1.05 6.25
C ALA A 104 -10.27 1.34 5.61
N ALA A 105 -11.26 1.77 6.39
CA ALA A 105 -12.49 2.34 5.82
C ALA A 105 -12.20 3.76 5.32
N SER A 106 -12.55 4.08 4.08
CA SER A 106 -12.24 5.41 3.54
C SER A 106 -12.95 6.55 4.26
N GLY A 107 -12.27 7.70 4.32
CA GLY A 107 -12.67 8.79 5.24
C GLY A 107 -12.45 8.43 6.71
N GLY A 108 -12.00 7.21 7.00
CA GLY A 108 -11.71 6.69 8.33
C GLY A 108 -10.25 6.91 8.77
N ALA A 109 -9.98 6.41 9.97
CA ALA A 109 -9.10 6.92 11.04
C ALA A 109 -7.67 7.42 10.71
N HIS A 110 -7.15 7.27 9.48
CA HIS A 110 -5.75 7.58 9.15
C HIS A 110 -5.50 8.41 7.88
N ASN A 111 -6.53 8.84 7.13
CA ASN A 111 -6.38 9.75 5.98
C ASN A 111 -5.33 9.33 4.93
N GLY A 112 -5.26 8.03 4.59
CA GLY A 112 -4.27 7.49 3.65
C GLY A 112 -2.87 7.27 4.22
N MET A 113 -2.70 7.42 5.54
CA MET A 113 -1.49 7.07 6.27
C MET A 113 -1.62 5.70 6.94
N VAL A 114 -0.48 5.06 7.19
CA VAL A 114 -0.39 3.80 7.97
C VAL A 114 0.63 3.97 9.10
N SER A 115 0.53 3.11 10.12
CA SER A 115 1.59 2.96 11.12
C SER A 115 2.57 1.87 10.71
N TYR A 116 3.75 1.85 11.33
CA TYR A 116 4.69 0.74 11.19
C TYR A 116 4.01 -0.60 11.52
N GLN A 117 3.23 -0.64 12.61
CA GLN A 117 2.61 -1.88 13.08
C GLN A 117 1.62 -2.46 12.07
N ILE A 118 0.78 -1.63 11.45
CA ILE A 118 -0.19 -2.08 10.43
C ILE A 118 0.52 -2.79 9.28
N ILE A 119 1.63 -2.21 8.79
CA ILE A 119 2.38 -2.81 7.68
C ILE A 119 3.14 -4.05 8.17
N ALA A 120 3.77 -3.99 9.35
CA ALA A 120 4.45 -5.13 9.94
C ALA A 120 3.52 -6.35 10.08
N ASP A 121 2.30 -6.15 10.59
CA ASP A 121 1.31 -7.23 10.75
C ASP A 121 0.95 -7.89 9.41
N ILE A 122 0.73 -7.09 8.36
CA ILE A 122 0.47 -7.59 7.00
C ILE A 122 1.67 -8.39 6.49
N LEU A 123 2.88 -7.84 6.63
CA LEU A 123 4.09 -8.49 6.15
C LEU A 123 4.39 -9.80 6.89
N GLU A 124 4.14 -9.84 8.19
CA GLU A 124 4.28 -11.05 9.02
C GLU A 124 3.25 -12.12 8.65
N LEU A 125 1.99 -11.74 8.46
CA LEU A 125 0.92 -12.64 8.00
C LEU A 125 1.24 -13.25 6.63
N GLU A 126 1.90 -12.49 5.76
CA GLU A 126 2.32 -12.92 4.42
C GLU A 126 3.65 -13.68 4.39
N GLY A 127 4.29 -13.88 5.55
CA GLY A 127 5.58 -14.57 5.65
C GLY A 127 6.74 -13.79 5.02
N THR A 128 6.64 -12.46 4.93
CA THR A 128 7.71 -11.63 4.39
C THR A 128 8.97 -11.77 5.26
N THR A 129 10.10 -12.02 4.61
CA THR A 129 11.36 -12.26 5.31
C THR A 129 11.86 -10.98 6.01
N LYS A 130 12.22 -11.10 7.29
CA LYS A 130 12.89 -10.02 8.04
C LYS A 130 14.36 -9.88 7.66
N GLN A 131 14.92 -8.70 7.88
CA GLN A 131 16.37 -8.50 7.81
C GLN A 131 17.05 -9.37 8.86
N LYS A 132 18.20 -9.99 8.53
CA LYS A 132 18.98 -10.80 9.50
C LYS A 132 19.46 -9.98 10.69
N LYS A 133 19.73 -8.70 10.45
CA LYS A 133 20.06 -7.69 11.45
C LYS A 133 19.20 -6.47 11.14
N GLN A 134 18.55 -5.92 12.16
CA GLN A 134 17.80 -4.69 11.99
C GLN A 134 18.72 -3.56 11.51
N GLY A 135 18.19 -2.75 10.59
CA GLY A 135 18.90 -1.59 10.07
C GLY A 135 19.08 -0.50 11.12
N LYS A 136 19.84 0.54 10.76
CA LYS A 136 20.26 1.59 11.69
C LYS A 136 19.09 2.29 12.38
N LEU A 137 17.93 2.44 11.75
CA LEU A 137 16.79 3.12 12.39
C LEU A 137 16.24 2.43 13.65
N PHE A 138 16.59 1.15 13.87
CA PHE A 138 16.17 0.40 15.07
C PHE A 138 17.31 0.15 16.05
N ASN A 139 18.52 0.65 15.79
CA ASN A 139 19.61 0.48 16.75
C ASN A 139 19.53 1.54 17.86
N ASP A 140 20.06 1.22 19.03
CA ASP A 140 19.95 2.06 20.23
C ASP A 140 20.56 3.46 20.07
N SER A 141 21.54 3.61 19.16
CA SER A 141 22.20 4.90 18.94
C SER A 141 21.42 5.85 18.04
N VAL A 142 20.55 5.36 17.16
CA VAL A 142 19.80 6.21 16.18
C VAL A 142 18.33 6.28 16.53
N ARG A 143 17.76 5.20 17.09
CA ARG A 143 16.32 5.12 17.38
C ARG A 143 15.79 6.29 18.21
N PRO A 144 16.47 6.74 19.29
CA PRO A 144 15.97 7.86 20.09
C PRO A 144 15.87 9.18 19.32
N GLU A 145 16.88 9.50 18.50
CA GLU A 145 16.91 10.71 17.69
C GLU A 145 15.85 10.67 16.58
N PHE A 146 15.68 9.51 15.96
CA PHE A 146 14.65 9.29 14.96
C PHE A 146 13.24 9.45 15.55
N ASP A 147 12.95 8.84 16.70
CA ASP A 147 11.66 8.98 17.36
C ASP A 147 11.40 10.44 17.79
N LYS A 148 12.44 11.15 18.25
CA LYS A 148 12.36 12.59 18.54
C LYS A 148 12.03 13.40 17.29
N PHE A 149 12.69 13.13 16.16
CA PHE A 149 12.42 13.80 14.88
C PHE A 149 11.00 13.53 14.37
N LYS A 150 10.53 12.27 14.45
CA LYS A 150 9.15 11.91 14.12
C LYS A 150 8.15 12.67 14.98
N SER A 151 8.43 12.81 16.27
CA SER A 151 7.60 13.59 17.20
C SER A 151 7.55 15.06 16.81
N ALA A 152 8.71 15.69 16.56
CA ALA A 152 8.83 17.08 16.15
C ALA A 152 8.00 17.38 14.88
N ILE A 153 8.09 16.54 13.85
CA ILE A 153 7.29 16.66 12.62
C ILE A 153 5.78 16.59 12.92
N LYS A 154 5.36 15.68 13.80
CA LYS A 154 3.94 15.54 14.17
C LYS A 154 3.42 16.75 14.95
N THR A 155 4.25 17.35 15.80
CA THR A 155 3.86 18.48 16.65
C THR A 155 4.09 19.84 16.02
N GLY A 156 4.84 19.92 14.92
CA GLY A 156 5.22 21.20 14.28
C GLY A 156 6.10 22.08 15.16
N LYS A 157 6.91 21.47 16.04
CA LYS A 157 7.78 22.14 17.01
C LYS A 157 9.24 21.77 16.78
#